data_AF-A0A7C6C562-F1
#
_entry.id   AF-A0A7C6C562-F1
#
_cell.length_a   1.000
_cell.length_b   1.000
_cell.length_c   1.000
_cell.angle_alpha   90.00
_cell.angle_beta   90.00
_cell.angle_gamma   90.00
#
_symmetry.space_group_name_H-M   'P 1'
#
loop_
_entity.id
_entity.type
_entity.pdbx_description
1 polymer ?
#
loop_
_entity_poly.entity_id
_entity_poly.type
_entity_poly.pdbx_seq_one_letter_code
_entity_poly.pdbx_strand_id
1 'polypeptide(L)'
;MLTPFCHCKELLNVRQYIIGAIAPAILLGIVPSIVAIMIGNPGLLLFGMFFTIAAAGDILIINLLRKENSSDLVQDHPSEAGCYIYRKIEE
;
A
#
# COMPACT_ATOMS: atom_id res chain seq x y z
N MET A 1 -13.17 -15.08 -0.25
CA MET A 1 -11.71 -15.27 -0.37
C MET A 1 -11.27 -14.79 -1.75
N LEU A 2 -11.10 -13.48 -1.92
CA LEU A 2 -10.70 -12.86 -3.21
C LEU A 2 -9.69 -11.72 -3.01
N THR A 3 -9.14 -11.58 -1.81
CA THR A 3 -8.03 -10.68 -1.50
C THR A 3 -6.79 -11.56 -1.32
N PRO A 4 -5.78 -11.47 -2.19
CA PRO A 4 -4.52 -12.15 -1.98
C PRO A 4 -3.82 -11.48 -0.80
N PHE A 5 -4.05 -11.99 0.42
CA PHE A 5 -3.26 -11.61 1.58
C PHE A 5 -1.86 -12.16 1.36
N CYS A 6 -0.91 -11.30 0.98
CA CYS A 6 0.51 -11.63 1.08
C CYS A 6 0.84 -11.71 2.56
N HIS A 7 0.66 -12.90 3.14
CA HIS A 7 1.08 -13.15 4.51
C HIS A 7 2.61 -13.29 4.51
N CYS A 8 3.30 -12.16 4.40
CA CYS A 8 4.74 -12.08 4.57
C CYS A 8 5.05 -12.52 6.01
N LYS A 9 5.55 -13.75 6.16
CA LYS A 9 6.07 -14.25 7.44
C LYS A 9 7.31 -13.48 7.90
N GLU A 10 8.00 -12.82 6.97
CA GLU A 10 9.17 -12.01 7.27
C GLU A 10 8.78 -10.60 7.69
N LEU A 11 9.45 -10.13 8.74
CA LEU A 11 9.36 -8.78 9.25
C LEU A 11 9.94 -7.82 8.20
N LEU A 12 9.10 -6.91 7.70
CA LEU A 12 9.51 -5.90 6.74
C LEU A 12 9.81 -4.59 7.47
N ASN A 13 10.79 -3.83 7.01
CA ASN A 13 10.97 -2.47 7.53
C ASN A 13 9.77 -1.60 7.12
N VAL A 14 9.40 -0.62 7.96
CA VAL A 14 8.33 0.37 7.67
C VAL A 14 8.45 0.92 6.23
N ARG A 15 9.67 1.24 5.77
CA ARG A 15 9.90 1.74 4.40
C ARG A 15 9.47 0.75 3.31
N GLN A 16 9.84 -0.52 3.45
CA GLN A 16 9.52 -1.53 2.44
C GLN A 16 8.02 -1.79 2.41
N TYR A 17 7.38 -1.79 3.59
CA TYR A 17 5.94 -1.89 3.71
C TYR A 17 5.22 -0.73 3.01
N ILE A 18 5.63 0.51 3.26
CA ILE A 18 5.03 1.70 2.62
C ILE A 18 5.19 1.67 1.09
N ILE A 19 6.35 1.24 0.58
CA ILE A 19 6.58 1.10 -0.86
C ILE A 19 5.66 0.03 -1.47
N GLY A 20 5.48 -1.10 -0.78
CA GLY A 20 4.55 -2.15 -1.21
C GLY A 20 3.10 -1.65 -1.24
N ALA A 21 2.68 -0.93 -0.20
CA ALA A 21 1.33 -0.39 -0.07
C ALA A 21 1.02 0.70 -1.12
N ILE A 22 2.01 1.53 -1.50
CA ILE A 22 1.78 2.61 -2.49
C ILE A 22 1.89 2.13 -3.96
N ALA A 23 2.53 0.98 -4.20
CA ALA A 23 2.78 0.47 -5.55
C ALA A 23 1.50 0.30 -6.41
N PRO A 24 0.38 -0.26 -5.92
CA PRO A 24 -0.84 -0.39 -6.72
C PRO A 24 -1.41 0.98 -7.13
N ALA A 25 -1.37 1.96 -6.22
CA ALA A 25 -1.86 3.32 -6.48
C ALA A 25 -1.09 3.98 -7.65
N ILE A 26 0.23 3.81 -7.67
CA ILE A 26 1.08 4.40 -8.71
C ILE A 26 0.97 3.61 -10.01
N LEU A 27 1.19 2.29 -9.95
CA LEU A 27 1.31 1.44 -11.13
C LEU A 27 -0.04 1.16 -11.82
N LEU A 28 -1.11 1.00 -11.05
CA LEU A 28 -2.45 0.70 -11.58
C LEU A 28 -3.36 1.92 -11.58
N GLY A 29 -3.11 2.93 -10.73
CA GLY A 29 -3.91 4.14 -10.66
C GLY A 29 -3.36 5.27 -11.53
N ILE A 30 -2.24 5.86 -11.11
CA ILE A 30 -1.68 7.09 -11.71
C ILE A 30 -1.18 6.84 -13.14
N VAL A 31 -0.34 5.82 -13.34
CA VAL A 31 0.27 5.55 -14.66
C VAL A 31 -0.81 5.28 -15.73
N PRO A 32 -1.80 4.40 -15.51
CA PRO A 32 -2.85 4.16 -16.50
C PRO A 32 -3.74 5.38 -16.72
N SER A 33 -3.98 6.21 -15.69
CA SER A 33 -4.74 7.45 -15.83
C SER A 33 -4.04 8.46 -16.75
N ILE A 34 -2.72 8.64 -16.62
CA ILE A 34 -1.93 9.53 -17.49
C ILE A 34 -1.97 9.02 -18.93
N VAL A 35 -1.73 7.72 -19.13
CA VAL A 35 -1.78 7.08 -20.46
C VAL A 35 -3.17 7.21 -21.09
N ALA A 36 -4.23 7.04 -20.30
CA ALA A 36 -5.61 7.19 -20.75
C ALA A 36 -5.91 8.60 -21.26
N ILE A 37 -5.40 9.64 -20.58
CA ILE A 37 -5.54 11.04 -21.01
C ILE A 37 -4.80 11.27 -22.32
N MET A 38 -3.58 10.73 -22.46
CA MET A 38 -2.79 10.88 -23.70
C MET A 38 -3.44 10.23 -24.92
N ILE A 39 -4.10 9.07 -24.74
CA ILE A 39 -4.72 8.31 -25.83
C ILE A 39 -6.19 8.70 -26.02
N GLY A 40 -6.80 9.41 -25.08
CA GLY A 40 -8.23 9.74 -25.08
C GLY A 40 -9.13 8.53 -24.80
N ASN A 41 -8.67 7.55 -24.01
CA ASN A 41 -9.40 6.32 -23.72
C ASN A 41 -10.16 6.42 -22.38
N PRO A 42 -11.50 6.60 -22.38
CA PRO A 42 -12.26 6.74 -21.14
C PRO A 42 -12.33 5.44 -20.31
N GLY A 43 -12.24 4.26 -20.93
CA GLY A 43 -12.24 2.99 -20.22
C GLY A 43 -10.99 2.79 -19.36
N LEU A 44 -9.82 3.13 -19.91
CA LEU A 44 -8.55 3.09 -19.18
C LEU A 44 -8.49 4.16 -18.07
N LEU A 45 -9.13 5.31 -18.29
CA LEU A 45 -9.27 6.36 -17.28
C LEU A 45 -10.08 5.86 -16.07
N LEU A 46 -11.22 5.23 -16.32
CA LEU A 46 -12.06 4.66 -15.25
C LEU A 46 -11.33 3.55 -14.48
N PHE A 47 -10.55 2.72 -15.19
CA PHE A 47 -9.69 1.71 -14.56
C PHE A 47 -8.68 2.36 -13.61
N GLY A 48 -7.92 3.36 -14.08
CA GLY A 48 -6.96 4.08 -13.25
C GLY A 48 -7.61 4.80 -12.06
N MET A 49 -8.76 5.41 -12.27
CA MET A 49 -9.51 6.08 -11.20
C MET A 49 -10.01 5.10 -10.14
N PHE A 50 -10.49 3.93 -10.56
CA PHE A 50 -10.92 2.86 -9.65
C PHE A 50 -9.78 2.39 -8.74
N PHE A 51 -8.60 2.10 -9.31
CA PHE A 51 -7.43 1.68 -8.52
C PHE A 51 -6.88 2.80 -7.63
N THR A 52 -6.99 4.06 -8.05
CA THR A 52 -6.61 5.21 -7.21
C THR A 52 -7.52 5.33 -5.99
N ILE A 53 -8.83 5.13 -6.16
CA ILE A 53 -9.80 5.13 -5.04
C ILE A 53 -9.59 3.90 -4.15
N ALA A 54 -9.36 2.72 -4.74
CA ALA A 54 -9.12 1.50 -4.00
C ALA A 54 -7.87 1.60 -3.09
N ALA A 55 -6.85 2.33 -3.54
CA ALA A 55 -5.63 2.59 -2.77
C ALA A 55 -5.83 3.52 -1.55
N ALA A 56 -7.02 4.09 -1.34
CA ALA A 56 -7.28 4.93 -0.16
C ALA A 56 -7.06 4.17 1.16
N GLY A 57 -7.34 2.85 1.19
CA GLY A 57 -7.05 2.00 2.33
C GLY A 57 -5.55 1.90 2.62
N ASP A 58 -4.74 1.72 1.59
CA ASP A 58 -3.27 1.66 1.70
C ASP A 58 -2.71 3.00 2.19
N ILE A 59 -3.23 4.13 1.70
CA ILE A 59 -2.84 5.47 2.14
C ILE A 59 -3.15 5.68 3.63
N LEU A 60 -4.25 5.13 4.14
CA LEU A 60 -4.59 5.20 5.56
C LEU A 60 -3.53 4.49 6.41
N ILE A 61 -3.12 3.27 6.02
CA ILE A 61 -2.09 2.51 6.72
C ILE A 61 -0.74 3.23 6.66
N ILE A 62 -0.37 3.78 5.50
CA ILE A 62 0.84 4.58 5.33
C ILE A 62 0.82 5.79 6.28
N ASN A 63 -0.32 6.47 6.43
CA ASN A 63 -0.44 7.63 7.31
C ASN A 63 -0.31 7.27 8.79
N LEU A 64 -0.73 6.06 9.19
CA LEU A 64 -0.50 5.52 10.54
C LEU A 64 0.99 5.22 10.76
N LEU A 65 1.64 4.55 9.79
CA LEU A 65 3.05 4.18 9.84
C LEU A 65 4.02 5.36 9.67
N ARG A 66 3.57 6.49 9.12
CA ARG A 66 4.41 7.68 8.89
C ARG A 66 5.00 8.27 10.18
N LYS A 67 4.37 8.01 11.33
CA LYS A 67 4.83 8.48 12.65
C LYS A 67 5.90 7.57 13.27
N GLU A 68 6.12 6.40 12.71
CA GLU A 68 6.99 5.34 13.24
C GLU A 68 8.38 5.40 12.57
N ASN A 69 9.40 4.80 13.19
CA ASN A 69 10.74 4.91 12.61
C ASN A 69 10.86 4.02 11.39
N SER A 70 11.55 4.53 10.37
CA SER A 70 11.76 3.83 9.10
C SER A 70 12.50 2.48 9.22
N SER A 71 13.22 2.27 10.33
CA SER A 71 13.95 1.06 10.69
C SER A 71 13.16 0.09 11.57
N ASP A 72 11.97 0.48 12.03
CA ASP A 72 11.12 -0.39 12.83
C ASP A 72 10.57 -1.51 11.94
N LEU A 73 10.38 -2.67 12.56
CA LEU A 73 9.90 -3.85 11.88
C LEU A 73 8.37 -3.91 11.96
N VAL A 74 7.75 -4.15 10.81
CA VAL A 74 6.30 -4.21 10.62
C VAL A 74 5.90 -5.59 10.13
N GLN A 75 4.81 -6.10 10.68
CA GLN A 75 4.17 -7.32 10.22
C GLN A 75 2.67 -7.07 10.03
N ASP A 76 2.11 -7.52 8.91
CA ASP A 76 0.66 -7.40 8.68
C ASP A 76 -0.15 -8.22 9.68
N HIS A 77 -1.29 -7.68 10.09
CA HIS A 77 -2.20 -8.37 10.99
C HIS A 77 -2.88 -9.55 10.26
N PRO A 78 -2.90 -10.77 10.84
CA PRO A 78 -3.32 -11.99 10.14
C PRO A 78 -4.81 -12.02 9.74
N SER A 79 -5.66 -11.26 10.41
CA SER A 79 -7.11 -11.31 10.21
C SER A 79 -7.81 -9.95 10.10
N GLU A 80 -7.12 -8.85 10.36
CA GLU A 80 -7.74 -7.52 10.47
C GLU A 80 -6.95 -6.52 9.64
N ALA A 81 -7.57 -5.40 9.29
CA ALA A 81 -6.88 -4.31 8.61
C ALA A 81 -5.98 -3.59 9.62
N GLY A 82 -4.66 -3.80 9.51
CA GLY A 82 -3.68 -3.21 10.42
C GLY A 82 -2.36 -3.98 10.41
N CYS A 83 -1.42 -3.53 11.22
CA CYS A 83 -0.09 -4.10 11.30
C CYS A 83 0.48 -4.03 12.73
N TYR A 84 1.28 -5.02 13.09
CA TYR A 84 2.09 -5.02 14.30
C TYR A 84 3.41 -4.31 14.07
N ILE A 85 3.85 -3.54 15.06
CA ILE A 85 5.14 -2.83 15.05
C ILE A 85 6.00 -3.40 16.17
N TYR A 86 7.19 -3.87 15.81
CA TYR A 86 8.16 -4.39 16.74
C TYR A 86 9.22 -3.33 17.02
N ARG A 87 9.28 -2.87 18.26
CA ARG A 87 10.33 -1.96 18.76
C ARG A 87 11.35 -2.75 19.57
N LYS A 88 12.62 -2.39 19.42
CA LYS A 88 13.68 -2.94 20.26
C LYS A 88 13.52 -2.36 21.67
N ILE A 89 13.47 -3.21 22.69
CA ILE A 89 13.51 -2.76 24.08
C ILE A 89 14.97 -2.41 24.36
N GLU A 90 15.26 -1.13 24.62
CA GLU A 90 16.55 -0.70 25.16
C GLU A 90 16.52 -1.00 26.66
N GLU A 91 17.39 -1.93 27.11
CA GLU A 91 17.70 -2.18 28.52
C GLU A 91 18.67 -1.13 29.08
#